data_AF-A0A2D9HRP8-F1
#
_entry.id   AF-A0A2D9HRP8-F1
#
_cell.length_a   1.000
_cell.length_b   1.000
_cell.length_c   1.000
_cell.angle_alpha   90.00
_cell.angle_beta   90.00
_cell.angle_gamma   90.00
#
_symmetry.space_group_name_H-M   'P 1'
#
loop_
_entity.id
_entity.type
_entity.pdbx_description
1 polymer ?
#
loop_
_entity_poly.entity_id
_entity_poly.type
_entity_poly.pdbx_seq_one_letter_code
_entity_poly.pdbx_strand_id
1 'polypeptide(L)'
;ATATGESMSREAAKKIARSNAEAMLARSINSTIEIVTDNYVSSSKYNNAEEVTETFNDLARTVVDQQLSGAITACSRLTQKPDGNYVSYLAIELSGADLVSKYNERLSEDERIRAEYNYERFKETFEAEMAKQR
;
A
#
# COMPACT_ATOMS: atom_id res chain seq x y z
N ALA A 1 -3.77 -4.89 -6.70
CA ALA A 1 -2.68 -4.84 -7.70
C ALA A 1 -2.61 -6.15 -8.48
N THR A 2 -2.21 -6.11 -9.75
CA THR A 2 -2.03 -7.30 -10.60
C THR A 2 -0.64 -7.36 -11.19
N ALA A 3 -0.02 -8.53 -11.26
CA ALA A 3 1.25 -8.72 -11.94
C ALA A 3 1.40 -10.12 -12.53
N THR A 4 2.43 -10.27 -13.36
CA THR A 4 2.81 -11.54 -13.96
C THR A 4 4.23 -11.96 -13.59
N GLY A 5 4.49 -13.26 -13.61
CA GLY A 5 5.82 -13.83 -13.47
C GLY A 5 6.00 -15.00 -14.43
N GLU A 6 7.18 -15.07 -15.04
CA GLU A 6 7.50 -16.09 -16.04
C GLU A 6 8.76 -16.85 -15.65
N SER A 7 8.73 -18.17 -15.75
CA SER A 7 9.89 -19.03 -15.49
C SER A 7 9.68 -20.45 -16.04
N MET A 8 10.77 -21.14 -16.32
CA MET A 8 10.77 -22.59 -16.57
C MET A 8 10.27 -23.40 -15.36
N SER A 9 10.38 -22.85 -14.15
CA SER A 9 9.85 -23.46 -12.94
C SER A 9 8.50 -22.84 -12.57
N ARG A 10 7.48 -23.69 -12.41
CA ARG A 10 6.14 -23.31 -11.96
C ARG A 10 6.15 -22.51 -10.66
N GLU A 11 6.94 -22.94 -9.68
CA GLU A 11 7.00 -22.28 -8.37
C GLU A 11 7.77 -20.95 -8.44
N ALA A 12 8.81 -20.87 -9.27
CA ALA A 12 9.50 -19.62 -9.52
C ALA A 12 8.59 -18.60 -10.22
N ALA A 13 7.81 -19.02 -11.22
CA ALA A 13 6.85 -18.14 -11.90
C ALA A 13 5.82 -17.54 -10.93
N LYS A 14 5.26 -18.35 -10.03
CA LYS A 14 4.35 -17.87 -8.97
C LYS A 14 5.04 -16.89 -8.02
N LYS A 15 6.26 -17.20 -7.57
CA LYS A 15 7.02 -16.33 -6.65
C LYS A 15 7.33 -14.97 -7.30
N ILE A 16 7.73 -14.96 -8.57
CA ILE A 16 7.97 -13.74 -9.34
C ILE A 16 6.68 -12.94 -9.48
N ALA A 17 5.56 -13.58 -9.85
CA ALA A 17 4.27 -12.91 -9.96
C ALA A 17 3.85 -12.26 -8.64
N ARG A 18 4.05 -12.96 -7.51
CA ARG A 18 3.77 -12.43 -6.17
C ARG A 18 4.64 -11.24 -5.81
N SER A 19 5.96 -11.37 -5.96
CA SER A 19 6.89 -10.28 -5.67
C SER A 19 6.60 -9.04 -6.51
N ASN A 20 6.29 -9.22 -7.80
CA ASN A 20 5.91 -8.11 -8.68
C ASN A 20 4.59 -7.46 -8.25
N ALA A 21 3.58 -8.27 -7.87
CA ALA A 21 2.29 -7.76 -7.43
C ALA A 21 2.40 -6.99 -6.11
N GLU A 22 3.20 -7.49 -5.16
CA GLU A 22 3.52 -6.82 -3.89
C GLU A 22 4.23 -5.49 -4.13
N ALA A 23 5.25 -5.47 -5.00
CA ALA A 23 5.96 -4.23 -5.35
C ALA A 23 5.04 -3.20 -6.02
N MET A 24 4.12 -3.62 -6.89
CA MET A 24 3.14 -2.73 -7.51
C MET A 24 2.14 -2.18 -6.50
N LEU A 25 1.66 -3.02 -5.58
CA LEU A 25 0.77 -2.60 -4.51
C LEU A 25 1.44 -1.59 -3.58
N ALA A 26 2.69 -1.85 -3.18
CA ALA A 26 3.50 -0.95 -2.35
C ALA A 26 3.62 0.45 -2.96
N ARG A 27 3.96 0.50 -4.26
CA ARG A 27 4.11 1.76 -5.00
C ARG A 27 2.80 2.55 -5.06
N SER A 28 1.69 1.86 -5.33
CA SER A 28 0.36 2.47 -5.38
C SER A 28 -0.04 3.07 -4.03
N ILE A 29 0.19 2.33 -2.93
CA ILE A 29 -0.12 2.82 -1.59
C ILE A 29 0.81 3.99 -1.20
N ASN A 30 2.12 3.88 -1.45
CA ASN A 30 3.07 4.95 -1.12
C ASN A 30 2.77 6.24 -1.89
N SER A 31 2.45 6.14 -3.18
CA SER A 31 2.01 7.30 -3.97
C SER A 31 0.73 7.92 -3.40
N THR A 32 -0.18 7.10 -2.89
CA THR A 32 -1.40 7.58 -2.25
C THR A 32 -1.10 8.32 -0.94
N ILE A 33 -0.19 7.79 -0.11
CA ILE A 33 0.26 8.45 1.12
C ILE A 33 0.87 9.82 0.80
N GLU A 34 1.72 9.90 -0.23
CA GLU A 34 2.34 11.16 -0.67
C GLU A 34 1.29 12.20 -1.10
N ILE A 35 0.28 11.80 -1.91
CA ILE A 35 -0.80 12.70 -2.32
C ILE A 35 -1.60 13.20 -1.12
N VAL A 36 -1.94 12.32 -0.17
CA VAL A 36 -2.70 12.72 1.03
C VAL A 36 -1.90 13.70 1.87
N THR A 37 -0.59 13.46 1.99
CA THR A 37 0.36 14.32 2.68
C THR A 37 0.48 15.70 2.01
N ASP A 38 0.65 15.77 0.70
CA ASP A 38 0.76 17.05 -0.03
C ASP A 38 -0.52 17.90 0.11
N ASN A 39 -1.68 17.24 0.06
CA ASN A 39 -2.99 17.87 0.30
C ASN A 39 -3.12 18.39 1.76
N TYR A 40 -2.49 17.72 2.72
CA TYR A 40 -2.45 18.17 4.11
C TYR A 40 -1.56 19.39 4.30
N VAL A 41 -0.31 19.36 3.83
CA VAL A 41 0.64 20.49 3.96
C VAL A 41 0.07 21.75 3.31
N SER A 42 -0.54 21.62 2.13
CA SER A 42 -1.14 22.75 1.42
C SER A 42 -2.38 23.34 2.11
N SER A 43 -3.10 22.56 2.92
CA SER A 43 -4.33 23.00 3.61
C SER A 43 -4.11 23.42 5.07
N SER A 44 -2.97 23.06 5.68
CA SER A 44 -2.66 23.36 7.07
C SER A 44 -2.03 24.75 7.23
N LYS A 45 -2.57 25.58 8.14
CA LYS A 45 -2.00 26.89 8.53
C LYS A 45 -1.08 26.81 9.78
N TYR A 46 -0.65 25.61 10.17
CA TYR A 46 0.11 25.41 11.41
C TYR A 46 1.62 25.58 11.21
N ASN A 47 2.28 26.23 12.17
CA ASN A 47 3.73 26.49 12.18
C ASN A 47 4.63 25.24 12.30
N ASN A 48 4.07 24.03 12.40
CA ASN A 48 4.82 22.76 12.54
C ASN A 48 4.26 21.64 11.62
N ALA A 49 3.55 21.99 10.54
CA ALA A 49 2.94 20.99 9.66
C ALA A 49 3.99 20.07 9.01
N GLU A 50 5.17 20.58 8.70
CA GLU A 50 6.22 19.89 7.94
C GLU A 50 6.84 18.70 8.74
N GLU A 51 7.27 18.93 9.98
CA GLU A 51 7.89 17.92 10.86
C GLU A 51 6.92 16.77 11.20
N VAL A 52 5.66 17.10 11.47
CA VAL A 52 4.61 16.11 11.75
C VAL A 52 4.31 15.26 10.51
N THR A 53 4.38 15.88 9.34
CA THR A 53 4.11 15.23 8.06
C THR A 53 5.22 14.24 7.66
N GLU A 54 6.48 14.60 7.88
CA GLU A 54 7.62 13.72 7.59
C GLU A 54 7.57 12.46 8.46
N THR A 55 7.38 12.63 9.77
CA THR A 55 7.24 11.53 10.72
C THR A 55 6.06 10.61 10.36
N PHE A 56 4.94 11.20 9.91
CA PHE A 56 3.76 10.49 9.45
C PHE A 56 4.06 9.62 8.20
N ASN A 57 4.72 10.20 7.20
CA ASN A 57 5.08 9.49 5.97
C ASN A 57 5.99 8.29 6.22
N ASP A 58 7.00 8.45 7.08
CA ASP A 58 7.95 7.39 7.39
C ASP A 58 7.29 6.23 8.14
N LEU A 59 6.40 6.55 9.08
CA LEU A 59 5.61 5.53 9.76
C LEU A 59 4.68 4.80 8.78
N ALA A 60 4.05 5.53 7.87
CA ALA A 60 3.11 4.96 6.91
C ALA A 60 3.81 4.00 5.94
N ARG A 61 4.97 4.38 5.40
CA ARG A 61 5.82 3.51 4.58
C ARG A 61 6.24 2.24 5.34
N THR A 62 6.64 2.39 6.60
CA THR A 62 7.02 1.25 7.46
C THR A 62 5.86 0.29 7.70
N VAL A 63 4.65 0.82 7.91
CA VAL A 63 3.44 0.00 8.10
C VAL A 63 3.09 -0.73 6.80
N VAL A 64 3.15 -0.05 5.65
CA VAL A 64 2.91 -0.66 4.33
C VAL A 64 3.85 -1.84 4.10
N ASP A 65 5.16 -1.63 4.24
CA ASP A 65 6.16 -2.68 3.99
C ASP A 65 5.91 -3.94 4.83
N GLN A 66 5.42 -3.78 6.05
CA GLN A 66 5.12 -4.92 6.92
C GLN A 66 3.80 -5.59 6.59
N GLN A 67 2.78 -4.82 6.20
CA GLN A 67 1.46 -5.35 5.86
C GLN A 67 1.39 -5.97 4.46
N LEU A 68 2.31 -5.65 3.54
CA LEU A 68 2.35 -6.23 2.18
C LEU A 68 2.45 -7.76 2.21
N SER A 69 3.15 -8.32 3.20
CA SER A 69 3.23 -9.77 3.40
C SER A 69 1.86 -10.40 3.68
N GLY A 70 0.93 -9.65 4.27
CA GLY A 70 -0.46 -10.02 4.56
C GLY A 70 -1.43 -9.82 3.39
N ALA A 71 -0.98 -9.31 2.24
CA ALA A 71 -1.85 -9.14 1.08
C ALA A 71 -2.42 -10.49 0.61
N ILE A 72 -3.75 -10.53 0.48
CA ILE A 72 -4.49 -11.73 0.11
C ILE A 72 -4.56 -11.87 -1.41
N THR A 73 -4.67 -13.11 -1.88
CA THR A 73 -4.82 -13.38 -3.32
C THR A 73 -6.27 -13.26 -3.72
N ALA A 74 -6.59 -12.24 -4.53
CA ALA A 74 -7.93 -12.05 -5.08
C ALA A 74 -8.19 -12.97 -6.27
N CYS A 75 -7.19 -13.14 -7.14
CA CYS A 75 -7.26 -14.03 -8.30
C CYS A 75 -5.88 -14.55 -8.67
N SER A 76 -5.81 -15.80 -9.14
CA SER A 76 -4.57 -16.35 -9.70
C SER A 76 -4.85 -17.27 -10.86
N ARG A 77 -3.97 -17.25 -11.86
CA ARG A 77 -4.01 -18.17 -13.00
C ARG A 77 -2.60 -18.54 -13.40
N LEU A 78 -2.38 -19.82 -13.69
CA LEU A 78 -1.12 -20.32 -14.22
C LEU A 78 -1.35 -20.91 -15.61
N THR A 79 -0.51 -20.54 -16.57
CA THR A 79 -0.50 -21.12 -17.91
C THR A 79 0.89 -21.63 -18.25
N GLN A 80 0.97 -22.49 -19.26
CA GLN A 80 2.23 -22.94 -19.84
C GLN A 80 2.25 -22.53 -21.31
N LYS A 81 3.37 -21.95 -21.74
CA LYS A 81 3.64 -21.59 -23.13
C LYS A 81 4.10 -22.82 -23.92
N PRO A 82 3.99 -22.79 -25.27
CA PRO A 82 4.46 -23.89 -26.12
C PRO A 82 5.96 -24.22 -25.98
N ASP A 83 6.77 -23.25 -25.54
CA ASP A 83 8.21 -23.42 -25.28
C ASP A 83 8.51 -24.09 -23.92
N GLY A 84 7.47 -24.45 -23.15
CA GLY A 84 7.57 -25.10 -21.84
C GLY A 84 7.64 -24.13 -20.65
N ASN A 85 7.76 -22.82 -20.87
CA ASN A 85 7.77 -21.82 -19.81
C ASN A 85 6.40 -21.66 -19.15
N TYR A 86 6.39 -21.43 -17.83
CA TYR A 86 5.17 -21.13 -17.08
C TYR A 86 4.98 -19.62 -16.93
N VAL A 87 3.75 -19.16 -17.09
CA VAL A 87 3.34 -17.77 -16.81
C VAL A 87 2.29 -17.79 -15.70
N SER A 88 2.60 -17.12 -14.60
CA SER A 88 1.67 -16.92 -13.48
C SER A 88 1.10 -15.51 -13.55
N TYR A 89 -0.21 -15.39 -13.60
CA TYR A 89 -0.99 -14.16 -13.45
C TYR A 89 -1.53 -14.11 -12.02
N LEU A 90 -1.29 -13.02 -11.32
CA LEU A 90 -1.70 -12.88 -9.93
C LEU A 90 -2.33 -11.50 -9.69
N ALA A 91 -3.46 -11.50 -8.99
CA ALA A 91 -4.06 -10.32 -8.41
C ALA A 91 -4.03 -10.45 -6.88
N ILE A 92 -3.49 -9.45 -6.21
CA ILE A 92 -3.50 -9.34 -4.75
C ILE A 92 -4.22 -8.07 -4.30
N GLU A 93 -4.76 -8.11 -3.09
CA GLU A 93 -5.39 -6.97 -2.45
C GLU A 93 -5.02 -6.89 -0.97
N LEU A 94 -5.10 -5.68 -0.45
CA LEU A 94 -4.92 -5.37 0.97
C LEU A 94 -6.07 -4.47 1.40
N SER A 95 -6.64 -4.75 2.57
CA SER A 95 -7.69 -3.92 3.15
C SER A 95 -7.13 -2.55 3.52
N GLY A 96 -7.68 -1.49 2.94
CA GLY A 96 -7.33 -0.12 3.32
C GLY A 96 -7.65 0.15 4.79
N ALA A 97 -8.78 -0.38 5.29
CA ALA A 97 -9.16 -0.25 6.69
C ALA A 97 -8.15 -0.93 7.63
N ASP A 98 -7.63 -2.11 7.25
CA ASP A 98 -6.65 -2.83 8.07
C ASP A 98 -5.32 -2.08 8.10
N LEU A 99 -4.91 -1.51 6.96
CA LEU A 99 -3.71 -0.68 6.85
C LEU A 99 -3.82 0.55 7.75
N VAL A 100 -4.95 1.25 7.68
CA VAL A 100 -5.23 2.46 8.47
C VAL A 100 -5.33 2.14 9.98
N SER A 101 -5.94 1.01 10.35
CA SER A 101 -5.98 0.54 11.74
C SER A 101 -4.57 0.25 12.27
N LYS A 102 -3.74 -0.47 11.48
CA LYS A 102 -2.36 -0.81 11.87
C LYS A 102 -1.47 0.42 11.97
N TYR A 103 -1.76 1.43 11.17
CA TYR A 103 -1.12 2.73 11.28
C TYR A 103 -1.46 3.41 12.62
N ASN A 104 -2.74 3.47 12.97
CA ASN A 104 -3.20 4.08 14.23
C ASN A 104 -2.64 3.36 15.47
N GLU A 105 -2.51 2.03 15.43
CA GLU A 105 -1.90 1.22 16.50
C GLU A 105 -0.43 1.58 16.79
N ARG A 106 0.28 2.21 15.84
CA ARG A 106 1.70 2.52 15.97
C ARG A 106 2.03 3.96 16.33
N LEU A 107 1.05 4.86 16.27
CA LEU A 107 1.23 6.23 16.74
C LEU A 107 1.34 6.22 18.27
N SER A 108 2.30 6.99 18.82
CA SER A 108 2.32 7.29 20.25
C SER A 108 1.07 8.10 20.65
N GLU A 109 0.71 8.14 21.94
CA GLU A 109 -0.48 8.89 22.40
C GLU A 109 -0.46 10.37 21.99
N ASP A 110 0.70 11.04 22.11
CA ASP A 110 0.86 12.44 21.71
C ASP A 110 0.73 12.65 20.20
N GLU A 111 1.25 11.71 19.41
CA GLU A 111 1.06 11.71 17.95
C GLU A 111 -0.37 11.39 17.59
N ARG A 112 -1.04 10.50 18.35
CA ARG A 112 -2.44 10.13 18.14
C ARG A 112 -3.39 11.27 18.44
N ILE A 113 -3.16 12.07 19.48
CA ILE A 113 -3.98 13.27 19.77
C ILE A 113 -3.81 14.32 18.66
N ARG A 114 -2.58 14.52 18.16
CA ARG A 114 -2.31 15.41 17.02
C ARG A 114 -2.83 14.85 15.70
N ALA A 115 -2.88 13.52 15.57
CA ALA A 115 -3.33 12.81 14.39
C ALA A 115 -4.83 12.50 14.39
N GLU A 116 -5.55 12.42 15.51
CA GLU A 116 -6.96 12.00 15.57
C GLU A 116 -7.87 12.97 14.79
N TYR A 117 -7.57 14.27 14.81
CA TYR A 117 -8.24 15.26 13.96
C TYR A 117 -7.86 15.11 12.47
N ASN A 118 -6.66 14.58 12.18
CA ASN A 118 -6.14 14.35 10.84
C ASN A 118 -6.47 12.95 10.30
N TYR A 119 -6.82 12.00 11.16
CA TYR A 119 -6.96 10.58 10.87
C TYR A 119 -8.22 10.32 10.06
N GLU A 120 -9.34 10.93 10.43
CA GLU A 120 -10.58 10.81 9.65
C GLU A 120 -10.43 11.48 8.27
N ARG A 121 -9.78 12.65 8.18
CA ARG A 121 -9.49 13.29 6.89
C ARG A 121 -8.50 12.49 6.05
N PHE A 122 -7.45 11.95 6.67
CA PHE A 122 -6.48 11.07 6.02
C PHE A 122 -7.18 9.84 5.48
N LYS A 123 -8.01 9.18 6.31
CA LYS A 123 -8.76 7.99 5.95
C LYS A 123 -9.72 8.28 4.79
N GLU A 124 -10.52 9.35 4.86
CA GLU A 124 -11.42 9.77 3.79
C GLU A 124 -10.65 10.03 2.48
N THR A 125 -9.54 10.77 2.55
CA THR A 125 -8.74 11.11 1.36
C THR A 125 -8.03 9.88 0.81
N PHE A 126 -7.47 9.04 1.67
CA PHE A 126 -6.80 7.79 1.32
C PHE A 126 -7.77 6.81 0.66
N GLU A 127 -8.95 6.61 1.25
CA GLU A 127 -10.00 5.77 0.66
C GLU A 127 -10.49 6.33 -0.67
N ALA A 128 -10.65 7.67 -0.78
CA ALA A 128 -11.05 8.31 -2.03
C ALA A 128 -9.99 8.16 -3.13
N GLU A 129 -8.70 8.36 -2.81
CA GLU A 129 -7.60 8.19 -3.77
C GLU A 129 -7.41 6.70 -4.16
N MET A 130 -7.54 5.77 -3.21
CA MET A 130 -7.53 4.34 -3.50
C MET A 130 -8.72 3.92 -4.37
N ALA A 131 -9.89 4.53 -4.17
CA ALA A 131 -11.07 4.28 -5.00
C ALA A 131 -10.88 4.77 -6.45
N LYS A 132 -10.10 5.83 -6.69
CA LYS A 132 -9.75 6.28 -8.05
C LYS A 132 -8.79 5.33 -8.77
N GLN A 133 -8.07 4.48 -8.04
CA GLN A 133 -7.12 3.51 -8.58
C GLN A 133 -7.73 2.12 -8.82
N ARG A 134 -9.04 1.94 -8.55
CA ARG A 134 -9.81 0.72 -8.84
C ARG A 134 -10.39 0.74 -10.25
#